data_AF-A0A9D2MYF1-F1
#
_entry.id   AF-A0A9D2MYF1-F1
#
_cell.length_a   1.000
_cell.length_b   1.000
_cell.length_c   1.000
_cell.angle_alpha   90.00
_cell.angle_beta   90.00
_cell.angle_gamma   90.00
#
_symmetry.space_group_name_H-M   'P 1'
#
loop_
_entity.id
_entity.type
_entity.pdbx_description
1 polymer ?
#
loop_
_entity_poly.entity_id
_entity_poly.type
_entity_poly.pdbx_seq_one_letter_code
_entity_poly.pdbx_strand_id
1 'polypeptide(L)'
;MNVSGQIFQIQNFSLHDGHGIRTVIFFSGCPLRCRWCANPEGMTREPSLAFYKNLCAGCGRCTAVCPDHLGIDWENPDIRKNCRSCGACASVCPTGARTLYGRRITPQELLDELEENLSVFRFSGGGVTLSGGEPTAQPDFFNQVCRLLYDTGIRLAMESSGAFDMPRVMEGLSRMDTIFTDIKCMDEERHIRYTGVSNHPILENIRAYAGLSARIVIRVPVIKGVNADEENIRETARFVRRHLPAARMELLPYHTLGKSKYQALSLTPPPDCFLTPDEEEMKRLRQLVLSEGVLMV
;
A
#
# COMPACT_ATOMS: atom_id res chain seq x y z
N MET A 1 13.51 -1.06 24.23
CA MET A 1 14.19 -1.00 22.91
C MET A 1 13.48 0.04 22.06
N ASN A 2 14.17 1.07 21.58
CA ASN A 2 13.61 2.09 20.69
C ASN A 2 13.42 1.48 19.29
N VAL A 3 12.28 0.84 19.05
CA VAL A 3 11.93 0.35 17.71
C VAL A 3 11.55 1.54 16.84
N SER A 4 12.06 1.55 15.61
CA SER A 4 11.72 2.51 14.58
C SER A 4 11.43 1.77 13.27
N GLY A 5 10.57 2.36 12.46
CA GLY A 5 10.25 1.87 11.13
C GLY A 5 10.47 2.92 10.07
N GLN A 6 10.18 2.55 8.83
CA GLN A 6 10.20 3.40 7.64
C GLN A 6 8.78 3.57 7.12
N ILE A 7 8.35 4.81 6.96
CA ILE A 7 7.09 5.18 6.29
C ILE A 7 7.40 6.17 5.18
N PHE A 8 6.61 6.18 4.11
CA PHE A 8 6.81 7.15 3.02
C PHE A 8 5.76 8.25 2.97
N GLN A 9 4.60 8.06 3.60
CA GLN A 9 3.53 9.05 3.61
C GLN A 9 2.58 8.83 4.79
N ILE A 10 2.02 9.93 5.31
CA ILE A 10 0.83 9.92 6.16
C ILE A 10 -0.22 10.74 5.42
N GLN A 11 -1.42 10.18 5.26
CA GLN A 11 -2.53 10.84 4.57
C GLN A 11 -3.72 10.97 5.52
N ASN A 12 -4.07 12.20 5.85
CA ASN A 12 -5.23 12.50 6.69
C ASN A 12 -6.52 12.53 5.86
N PHE A 13 -7.64 12.32 6.54
CA PHE A 13 -9.00 12.47 6.00
C PHE A 13 -9.37 11.52 4.85
N SER A 14 -8.84 10.30 4.87
CA SER A 14 -9.22 9.22 3.96
C SER A 14 -10.63 8.69 4.24
N LEU A 15 -11.40 8.46 3.17
CA LEU A 15 -12.80 7.99 3.22
C LEU A 15 -13.01 6.57 2.65
N HIS A 16 -12.04 6.02 1.93
CA HIS A 16 -12.16 4.73 1.23
C HIS A 16 -11.34 3.60 1.87
N ASP A 17 -10.56 3.92 2.89
CA ASP A 17 -9.57 3.01 3.50
C ASP A 17 -10.09 2.37 4.80
N GLY A 18 -11.41 2.29 4.97
CA GLY A 18 -12.10 1.76 6.15
C GLY A 18 -13.32 2.58 6.55
N HIS A 19 -14.00 2.15 7.62
CA HIS A 19 -15.15 2.90 8.16
C HIS A 19 -14.70 4.22 8.82
N GLY A 20 -15.52 5.26 8.66
CA GLY A 20 -15.29 6.59 9.20
C GLY A 20 -14.19 7.36 8.49
N ILE A 21 -13.81 8.52 9.04
CA ILE A 21 -12.68 9.32 8.56
C ILE A 21 -11.39 8.72 9.11
N ARG A 22 -10.42 8.45 8.24
CA ARG A 22 -9.20 7.74 8.63
C ARG A 22 -7.94 8.51 8.28
N THR A 23 -6.88 8.27 9.06
CA THR A 23 -5.53 8.58 8.64
C THR A 23 -4.85 7.30 8.16
N VAL A 24 -4.33 7.33 6.94
CA VAL A 24 -3.60 6.21 6.34
C VAL A 24 -2.10 6.43 6.53
N ILE A 25 -1.43 5.42 7.07
CA ILE A 25 0.00 5.42 7.30
C ILE A 25 0.61 4.47 6.28
N PHE A 26 1.39 5.00 5.35
CA PHE A 26 1.97 4.23 4.27
C PHE A 26 3.39 3.77 4.64
N PHE A 27 3.52 2.50 4.98
CA PHE A 27 4.78 1.84 5.34
C PHE A 27 5.65 1.62 4.11
N SER A 28 6.96 1.78 4.28
CA SER A 28 7.93 1.46 3.24
C SER A 28 8.32 -0.02 3.26
N GLY A 29 8.58 -0.57 2.08
CA GLY A 29 8.95 -1.97 1.86
C GLY A 29 7.74 -2.83 1.55
N CYS A 30 7.82 -3.60 0.47
CA CYS A 30 6.84 -4.60 0.07
C CYS A 30 7.58 -5.88 -0.35
N PRO A 31 7.13 -7.08 0.03
CA PRO A 31 7.69 -8.34 -0.45
C PRO A 31 7.32 -8.63 -1.92
N LEU A 32 6.28 -7.98 -2.45
CA LEU A 32 5.84 -8.13 -3.83
C LEU A 32 6.49 -7.07 -4.74
N ARG A 33 6.51 -7.37 -6.04
CA ARG A 33 6.89 -6.49 -7.15
C ARG A 33 5.78 -6.47 -8.21
N CYS A 34 4.57 -6.11 -7.76
CA CYS A 34 3.40 -6.04 -8.63
C CYS A 34 3.69 -5.13 -9.84
N ARG A 35 3.52 -5.66 -11.06
CA ARG A 35 3.77 -4.91 -12.30
C ARG A 35 2.81 -3.73 -12.53
N TRP A 36 1.77 -3.60 -11.70
CA TRP A 36 0.78 -2.52 -11.70
C TRP A 36 0.75 -1.70 -10.40
N CYS A 37 1.77 -1.81 -9.54
CA CYS A 37 1.80 -1.14 -8.24
C CYS A 37 1.51 0.37 -8.37
N ALA A 38 0.60 0.91 -7.55
CA ALA A 38 0.28 2.33 -7.57
C ALA A 38 1.29 3.20 -6.79
N ASN A 39 2.07 2.58 -5.89
CA ASN A 39 2.99 3.23 -4.96
C ASN A 39 4.41 2.63 -5.08
N PRO A 40 5.10 2.83 -6.21
CA PRO A 40 6.46 2.29 -6.42
C PRO A 40 7.48 2.72 -5.37
N GLU A 41 7.31 3.90 -4.74
CA GLU A 41 8.10 4.39 -3.61
C GLU A 41 8.00 3.50 -2.36
N GLY A 42 6.94 2.71 -2.24
CA GLY A 42 6.72 1.77 -1.14
C GLY A 42 7.36 0.40 -1.35
N MET A 43 7.94 0.12 -2.52
CA MET A 43 8.51 -1.21 -2.82
C MET A 43 9.77 -1.53 -2.00
N THR A 44 10.57 -0.49 -1.68
CA THR A 44 11.81 -0.59 -0.91
C THR A 44 11.64 0.08 0.45
N ARG A 45 12.52 -0.27 1.40
CA ARG A 45 12.60 0.46 2.68
C ARG A 45 13.52 1.67 2.61
N GLU A 46 14.37 1.71 1.60
CA GLU A 46 15.33 2.79 1.41
C GLU A 46 14.62 4.06 0.92
N PRO A 47 15.00 5.24 1.44
CA PRO A 47 14.49 6.49 0.95
C PRO A 47 14.73 6.66 -0.56
N SER A 48 13.75 7.23 -1.25
CA SER A 48 13.77 7.41 -2.70
C SER A 48 13.46 8.85 -3.07
N LEU A 49 14.42 9.51 -3.72
CA LEU A 49 14.24 10.88 -4.19
C LEU A 49 13.51 10.90 -5.53
N ALA A 50 12.27 11.40 -5.53
CA ALA A 50 11.48 11.65 -6.71
C ALA A 50 11.72 13.05 -7.29
N PHE A 51 11.63 13.14 -8.62
CA PHE A 51 11.70 14.41 -9.35
C PHE A 51 10.51 14.63 -10.29
N TYR A 52 9.68 15.61 -9.97
CA TYR A 52 8.54 16.03 -10.77
C TYR A 52 8.93 17.23 -11.65
N LYS A 53 9.32 16.96 -12.91
CA LYS A 53 9.82 17.98 -13.85
C LYS A 53 8.86 19.14 -14.05
N ASN A 54 7.55 18.85 -14.15
CA ASN A 54 6.49 19.85 -14.34
C ASN A 54 6.35 20.84 -13.18
N LEU A 55 6.89 20.53 -11.99
CA LEU A 55 6.89 21.41 -10.83
C LEU A 55 8.20 22.20 -10.69
N CYS A 56 9.23 21.90 -11.48
CA CYS A 56 10.57 22.46 -11.27
C CYS A 56 10.65 23.91 -11.78
N ALA A 57 10.97 24.85 -10.90
CA ALA A 57 11.18 26.26 -11.24
C ALA A 57 12.59 26.58 -11.78
N GLY A 58 13.49 25.60 -11.91
CA GLY A 58 14.86 25.82 -12.40
C GLY A 58 15.78 26.65 -11.48
N CYS A 59 15.40 26.87 -10.22
CA CYS A 59 16.05 27.84 -9.33
C CYS A 59 17.47 27.47 -8.82
N GLY A 60 17.98 26.28 -9.09
CA GLY A 60 19.34 25.87 -8.71
C GLY A 60 19.59 25.55 -7.22
N ARG A 61 18.66 25.90 -6.30
CA ARG A 61 18.83 25.68 -4.85
C ARG A 61 19.22 24.25 -4.47
N CYS A 62 18.65 23.26 -5.17
CA CYS A 62 18.95 21.84 -4.96
C CYS A 62 20.43 21.49 -5.19
N THR A 63 21.07 22.12 -6.18
CA THR A 63 22.48 21.87 -6.53
C THR A 63 23.41 22.49 -5.50
N ALA A 64 23.07 23.67 -4.98
CA ALA A 64 23.87 24.39 -3.99
C ALA A 64 23.99 23.65 -2.66
N VAL A 65 22.99 22.83 -2.30
CA VAL A 65 22.98 22.03 -1.06
C VAL A 65 23.30 20.56 -1.27
N CYS A 66 23.56 20.13 -2.50
CA CYS A 66 23.82 18.72 -2.79
C CYS A 66 25.23 18.34 -2.29
N PRO A 67 25.36 17.42 -1.32
CA PRO A 67 26.67 17.00 -0.82
C PRO A 67 27.50 16.26 -1.88
N ASP A 68 26.84 15.65 -2.85
CA ASP A 68 27.45 14.91 -3.95
C ASP A 68 27.66 15.80 -5.20
N HIS A 69 27.41 17.11 -5.09
CA HIS A 69 27.57 18.11 -6.16
C HIS A 69 26.86 17.77 -7.48
N LEU A 70 25.70 17.13 -7.39
CA LEU A 70 24.90 16.72 -8.53
C LEU A 70 24.21 17.91 -9.21
N GLY A 71 24.17 17.87 -10.54
CA GLY A 71 23.57 18.92 -11.37
C GLY A 71 22.03 19.01 -11.27
N ILE A 72 21.47 20.09 -11.80
CA ILE A 72 20.03 20.36 -11.76
C ILE A 72 19.23 19.46 -12.71
N ASP A 73 19.85 19.09 -13.84
CA ASP A 73 19.24 18.29 -14.88
C ASP A 73 19.06 16.84 -14.41
N TRP A 74 17.89 16.56 -13.85
CA TRP A 74 17.57 15.21 -13.46
C TRP A 74 17.29 14.32 -14.65
N GLU A 75 17.09 14.80 -15.88
CA GLU A 75 16.90 13.90 -17.04
C GLU A 75 18.16 13.13 -17.39
N ASN A 76 19.34 13.62 -16.98
CA ASN A 76 20.60 12.92 -17.09
C ASN A 76 20.66 11.67 -16.19
N PRO A 77 20.76 10.44 -16.75
CA PRO A 77 20.83 9.21 -15.97
C PRO A 77 22.03 9.12 -15.04
N ASP A 78 23.17 9.73 -15.39
CA ASP A 78 24.39 9.68 -14.58
C ASP A 78 24.24 10.50 -13.30
N ILE A 79 23.51 11.62 -13.36
CA ILE A 79 23.18 12.41 -12.18
C ILE A 79 22.31 11.58 -11.22
N ARG A 80 21.33 10.83 -11.74
CA ARG A 80 20.44 10.01 -10.90
C ARG A 80 21.16 8.82 -10.26
N LYS A 81 21.97 8.09 -11.03
CA LYS A 81 22.70 6.91 -10.55
C LYS A 81 23.66 7.24 -9.41
N ASN A 82 24.20 8.46 -9.42
CA ASN A 82 25.10 8.95 -8.38
C ASN A 82 24.37 9.59 -7.19
N CYS A 83 23.03 9.69 -7.22
CA CYS A 83 22.25 10.19 -6.10
C CYS A 83 22.01 9.10 -5.06
N ARG A 84 22.47 9.35 -3.83
CA ARG A 84 22.22 8.48 -2.66
C ARG A 84 20.89 8.74 -1.94
N SER A 85 19.97 9.50 -2.54
CA SER A 85 18.67 9.88 -1.95
C SER A 85 18.75 10.49 -0.54
N CYS A 86 19.75 11.34 -0.26
CA CYS A 86 19.94 11.92 1.09
C CYS A 86 18.90 12.98 1.50
N GLY A 87 18.07 13.47 0.57
CA GLY A 87 16.99 14.41 0.88
C GLY A 87 17.37 15.88 1.03
N ALA A 88 18.65 16.24 1.07
CA ALA A 88 19.09 17.64 1.25
C ALA A 88 18.49 18.61 0.21
N CYS A 89 18.33 18.16 -1.03
CA CYS A 89 17.70 18.96 -2.08
C CYS A 89 16.17 19.05 -1.95
N ALA A 90 15.51 18.07 -1.34
CA ALA A 90 14.06 18.06 -1.14
C ALA A 90 13.65 19.07 -0.07
N SER A 91 14.42 19.19 1.03
CA SER A 91 14.12 20.13 2.13
C SER A 91 14.17 21.61 1.72
N VAL A 92 14.88 21.94 0.65
CA VAL A 92 14.99 23.33 0.13
C VAL A 92 14.18 23.58 -1.14
N CYS A 93 13.42 22.58 -1.63
CA CYS A 93 12.68 22.69 -2.87
C CYS A 93 11.34 23.41 -2.64
N PRO A 94 11.16 24.65 -3.15
CA PRO A 94 9.98 25.45 -2.82
C PRO A 94 8.69 24.92 -3.46
N THR A 95 8.78 24.14 -4.53
CA THR A 95 7.64 23.65 -5.31
C THR A 95 7.33 22.18 -5.07
N GLY A 96 8.13 21.48 -4.26
CA GLY A 96 8.03 20.01 -4.11
C GLY A 96 8.46 19.21 -5.35
N ALA A 97 9.04 19.87 -6.37
CA ALA A 97 9.62 19.18 -7.52
C ALA A 97 10.64 18.11 -7.13
N ARG A 98 11.36 18.32 -6.02
CA ARG A 98 12.20 17.31 -5.36
C ARG A 98 11.47 16.83 -4.12
N THR A 99 11.02 15.58 -4.13
CA THR A 99 10.31 14.98 -3.00
C THR A 99 11.07 13.75 -2.53
N LEU A 100 11.44 13.71 -1.25
CA LEU A 100 12.01 12.51 -0.65
C LEU A 100 10.87 11.65 -0.10
N TYR A 101 10.73 10.44 -0.64
CA TYR A 101 9.88 9.41 -0.05
C TYR A 101 10.69 8.55 0.91
N GLY A 102 10.07 8.16 2.01
CA GLY A 102 10.70 7.34 3.04
C GLY A 102 11.40 8.18 4.10
N ARG A 103 10.98 8.01 5.36
CA ARG A 103 11.64 8.53 6.54
C ARG A 103 11.54 7.53 7.69
N ARG A 104 12.52 7.60 8.60
CA ARG A 104 12.49 6.87 9.86
C ARG A 104 11.50 7.53 10.82
N ILE A 105 10.73 6.73 11.55
CA ILE A 105 9.82 7.19 12.59
C ILE A 105 9.70 6.14 13.69
N THR A 106 9.48 6.57 14.93
CA THR A 106 9.14 5.71 16.07
C THR A 106 7.62 5.64 16.28
N PRO A 107 7.10 4.61 16.99
CA PRO A 107 5.67 4.55 17.30
C PRO A 107 5.16 5.78 18.07
N GLN A 108 5.98 6.35 18.96
CA GLN A 108 5.61 7.54 19.73
C GLN A 108 5.49 8.77 18.83
N GLU A 109 6.51 9.06 18.01
CA GLU A 109 6.46 10.17 17.05
C GLU A 109 5.26 10.04 16.11
N LEU A 110 4.92 8.80 15.71
CA LEU A 110 3.74 8.54 14.89
C LEU A 110 2.43 8.86 15.62
N LEU A 111 2.32 8.51 16.90
CA LEU A 111 1.16 8.86 17.73
C LEU A 111 1.05 10.37 17.92
N ASP A 112 2.17 11.05 18.15
CA ASP A 112 2.21 12.51 18.32
C ASP A 112 1.71 13.21 17.04
N GLU A 113 2.10 12.75 15.85
CA GLU A 113 1.58 13.26 14.57
C GLU A 113 0.08 12.97 14.34
N LEU A 114 -0.50 12.00 15.05
CA LEU A 114 -1.93 11.66 14.98
C LEU A 114 -2.77 12.41 16.00
N GLU A 115 -2.16 13.10 16.97
CA GLU A 115 -2.85 13.72 18.11
C GLU A 115 -3.95 14.68 17.67
N GLU A 116 -3.66 15.50 16.65
CA GLU A 116 -4.61 16.48 16.08
C GLU A 116 -5.87 15.82 15.49
N ASN A 117 -5.79 14.54 15.10
CA ASN A 117 -6.88 13.82 14.45
C ASN A 117 -7.72 12.97 15.41
N LEU A 118 -7.33 12.84 16.68
CA LEU A 118 -8.00 11.96 17.64
C LEU A 118 -9.50 12.27 17.81
N SER A 119 -9.86 13.55 17.86
CA SER A 119 -11.26 13.98 17.97
C SER A 119 -12.06 13.57 16.74
N VAL A 120 -11.48 13.73 15.54
CA VAL A 120 -12.12 13.35 14.27
C VAL A 120 -12.41 11.85 14.26
N PHE A 121 -11.43 11.02 14.65
CA PHE A 121 -11.61 9.57 14.71
C PHE A 121 -12.77 9.17 15.63
N ARG A 122 -12.89 9.79 16.81
CA ARG A 122 -13.96 9.53 17.77
C ARG A 122 -15.34 9.89 17.21
N PHE A 123 -15.49 11.07 16.62
CA PHE A 123 -16.79 11.53 16.10
C PHE A 123 -17.22 10.80 14.82
N SER A 124 -16.29 10.45 13.93
CA SER A 124 -16.62 9.75 12.70
C SER A 124 -16.74 8.22 12.85
N GLY A 125 -16.40 7.66 14.02
CA GLY A 125 -16.18 6.21 14.18
C GLY A 125 -15.05 5.68 13.31
N GLY A 126 -14.06 6.53 13.04
CA GLY A 126 -12.92 6.30 12.16
C GLY A 126 -11.68 5.84 12.92
N GLY A 127 -10.50 6.14 12.41
CA GLY A 127 -9.24 5.75 13.05
C GLY A 127 -8.05 5.70 12.11
N VAL A 128 -7.18 4.71 12.28
CA VAL A 128 -5.92 4.60 11.52
C VAL A 128 -5.95 3.39 10.60
N THR A 129 -5.51 3.55 9.36
CA THR A 129 -5.28 2.45 8.42
C THR A 129 -3.79 2.29 8.17
N LEU A 130 -3.23 1.10 8.43
CA LEU A 130 -1.86 0.77 8.09
C LEU A 130 -1.84 0.21 6.65
N SER A 131 -1.16 0.91 5.74
CA SER A 131 -1.07 0.58 4.30
C SER A 131 0.35 0.86 3.80
N GLY A 132 0.56 1.16 2.51
CA GLY A 132 1.87 1.45 1.94
C GLY A 132 2.33 0.41 0.94
N GLY A 133 3.55 -0.09 1.17
CA GLY A 133 4.03 -1.33 0.58
C GLY A 133 3.35 -2.51 1.26
N GLU A 134 3.93 -2.98 2.36
CA GLU A 134 3.36 -4.02 3.20
C GLU A 134 3.70 -3.71 4.68
N PRO A 135 2.72 -3.28 5.50
CA PRO A 135 2.97 -2.94 6.90
C PRO A 135 3.70 -4.04 7.67
N THR A 136 3.31 -5.29 7.41
CA THR A 136 3.87 -6.49 8.06
C THR A 136 5.30 -6.82 7.64
N ALA A 137 5.83 -6.17 6.60
CA ALA A 137 7.24 -6.31 6.24
C ALA A 137 8.15 -5.80 7.38
N GLN A 138 7.66 -4.91 8.24
CA GLN A 138 8.39 -4.38 9.39
C GLN A 138 7.75 -4.88 10.70
N PRO A 139 7.81 -6.19 11.01
CA PRO A 139 6.94 -6.83 12.01
C PRO A 139 7.08 -6.23 13.41
N ASP A 140 8.31 -5.96 13.86
CA ASP A 140 8.54 -5.40 15.19
C ASP A 140 7.94 -3.99 15.31
N PHE A 141 8.11 -3.16 14.28
CA PHE A 141 7.53 -1.82 14.24
C PHE A 141 6.00 -1.86 14.09
N PHE A 142 5.49 -2.72 13.21
CA PHE A 142 4.06 -2.97 13.01
C PHE A 142 3.37 -3.36 14.33
N ASN A 143 3.88 -4.36 15.05
CA ASN A 143 3.29 -4.81 16.32
C ASN A 143 3.30 -3.69 17.37
N GLN A 144 4.38 -2.91 17.46
CA GLN A 144 4.47 -1.81 18.42
C GLN A 144 3.52 -0.66 18.09
N VAL A 145 3.38 -0.28 16.82
CA VAL A 145 2.40 0.71 16.38
C VAL A 145 0.98 0.21 16.68
N CYS A 146 0.66 -1.03 16.34
CA CYS A 146 -0.67 -1.59 16.62
C CYS A 146 -0.99 -1.60 18.11
N ARG A 147 -0.05 -2.02 18.96
CA ARG A 147 -0.23 -2.00 20.41
C ARG A 147 -0.46 -0.59 20.93
N LEU A 148 0.41 0.35 20.59
CA LEU A 148 0.32 1.73 21.06
C LEU A 148 -1.00 2.39 20.65
N LEU A 149 -1.37 2.29 19.37
CA LEU A 149 -2.62 2.89 18.88
C LEU A 149 -3.85 2.21 19.49
N TYR A 150 -3.84 0.88 19.64
CA TYR A 150 -4.91 0.14 20.29
C TYR A 150 -5.13 0.59 21.75
N ASP A 151 -4.04 0.77 22.51
CA ASP A 151 -4.12 1.17 23.93
C ASP A 151 -4.68 2.60 24.09
N THR A 152 -4.62 3.44 23.05
CA THR A 152 -5.28 4.77 23.02
C THR A 152 -6.76 4.73 22.64
N GLY A 153 -7.29 3.56 22.27
CA GLY A 153 -8.68 3.36 21.84
C GLY A 153 -8.95 3.76 20.39
N ILE A 154 -7.91 3.90 19.56
CA ILE A 154 -8.06 4.17 18.12
C ILE A 154 -8.45 2.87 17.40
N ARG A 155 -9.46 2.94 16.52
CA ARG A 155 -9.82 1.80 15.66
C ARG A 155 -8.80 1.57 14.58
N LEU A 156 -8.38 0.33 14.41
CA LEU A 156 -7.33 -0.07 13.49
C LEU A 156 -7.88 -0.80 12.28
N ALA A 157 -7.39 -0.38 11.11
CA ALA A 157 -7.56 -1.12 9.87
C ALA A 157 -6.20 -1.40 9.26
N MET A 158 -6.12 -2.45 8.45
CA MET A 158 -4.91 -2.78 7.70
C MET A 158 -5.25 -3.06 6.24
N GLU A 159 -4.39 -2.60 5.34
CA GLU A 159 -4.36 -3.01 3.94
C GLU A 159 -3.09 -3.82 3.70
N SER A 160 -3.23 -5.04 3.19
CA SER A 160 -2.12 -5.99 3.13
C SER A 160 -2.17 -6.84 1.86
N SER A 161 -1.00 -7.22 1.37
CA SER A 161 -0.86 -8.20 0.30
C SER A 161 -0.97 -9.65 0.80
N GLY A 162 -1.00 -9.85 2.12
CA GLY A 162 -1.07 -11.16 2.78
C GLY A 162 0.25 -11.95 2.76
N ALA A 163 1.35 -11.34 2.28
CA ALA A 163 2.62 -12.02 2.06
C ALA A 163 3.59 -11.77 3.23
N PHE A 164 3.40 -12.50 4.33
CA PHE A 164 4.21 -12.32 5.53
C PHE A 164 4.28 -13.59 6.38
N ASP A 165 5.16 -13.56 7.38
CA ASP A 165 5.28 -14.61 8.39
C ASP A 165 4.25 -14.37 9.51
N MET A 166 3.14 -15.11 9.46
CA MET A 166 1.96 -14.94 10.33
C MET A 166 2.31 -14.91 11.84
N PRO A 167 3.07 -15.88 12.41
CA PRO A 167 3.52 -15.82 13.80
C PRO A 167 4.19 -14.49 14.20
N ARG A 168 4.93 -13.84 13.31
CA ARG A 168 5.67 -12.61 13.62
C ARG A 168 4.78 -11.37 13.74
N VAL A 169 3.57 -11.41 13.20
CA VAL A 169 2.66 -10.24 13.16
C VAL A 169 1.33 -10.49 13.85
N MET A 170 1.12 -11.68 14.41
CA MET A 170 -0.12 -12.07 15.08
C MET A 170 -0.53 -11.10 16.21
N GLU A 171 0.43 -10.55 16.95
CA GLU A 171 0.16 -9.57 18.03
C GLU A 171 -0.56 -8.34 17.47
N GLY A 172 -0.06 -7.76 16.37
CA GLY A 172 -0.67 -6.61 15.72
C GLY A 172 -1.97 -6.95 14.99
N LEU A 173 -2.00 -8.08 14.27
CA LEU A 173 -3.20 -8.53 13.54
C LEU A 173 -4.40 -8.75 14.47
N SER A 174 -4.18 -9.28 15.67
CA SER A 174 -5.23 -9.53 16.66
C SER A 174 -5.89 -8.26 17.21
N ARG A 175 -5.33 -7.08 16.91
CA ARG A 175 -5.84 -5.76 17.35
C ARG A 175 -6.61 -5.03 16.25
N MET A 176 -6.71 -5.62 15.06
CA MET A 176 -7.39 -5.00 13.93
C MET A 176 -8.91 -5.08 14.08
N ASP A 177 -9.60 -3.97 13.85
CA ASP A 177 -11.06 -3.96 13.66
C ASP A 177 -11.41 -4.43 12.25
N THR A 178 -10.57 -4.12 11.26
CA THR A 178 -10.81 -4.44 9.85
C THR A 178 -9.51 -4.79 9.14
N ILE A 179 -9.52 -5.87 8.35
CA ILE A 179 -8.39 -6.24 7.49
C ILE A 179 -8.89 -6.29 6.05
N PHE A 180 -8.33 -5.40 5.25
CA PHE A 180 -8.36 -5.45 3.80
C PHE A 180 -7.15 -6.26 3.34
N THR A 181 -7.39 -7.35 2.62
CA THR A 181 -6.30 -8.18 2.08
C THR A 181 -6.53 -8.46 0.61
N ASP A 182 -5.46 -8.41 -0.16
CA ASP A 182 -5.55 -8.62 -1.61
C ASP A 182 -5.39 -10.10 -1.98
N ILE A 183 -6.28 -10.61 -2.82
CA ILE A 183 -6.00 -11.78 -3.68
C ILE A 183 -5.77 -11.25 -5.09
N LYS A 184 -4.51 -11.30 -5.53
CA LYS A 184 -4.10 -10.69 -6.81
C LYS A 184 -4.31 -11.62 -8.00
N CYS A 185 -4.20 -12.93 -7.81
CA CYS A 185 -4.43 -13.94 -8.84
C CYS A 185 -4.48 -15.31 -8.17
N MET A 186 -5.45 -16.15 -8.55
CA MET A 186 -5.55 -17.53 -8.05
C MET A 186 -4.56 -18.48 -8.73
N ASP A 187 -4.28 -18.27 -10.01
CA ASP A 187 -3.26 -19.02 -10.74
C ASP A 187 -1.86 -18.63 -10.25
N GLU A 188 -1.10 -19.60 -9.74
CA GLU A 188 0.20 -19.38 -9.10
C GLU A 188 1.25 -18.90 -10.11
N GLU A 189 1.34 -19.52 -11.29
CA GLU A 189 2.33 -19.14 -12.32
C GLU A 189 2.12 -17.69 -12.77
N ARG A 190 0.86 -17.31 -12.99
CA ARG A 190 0.47 -15.95 -13.29
C ARG A 190 0.76 -15.02 -12.12
N HIS A 191 0.47 -15.44 -10.89
CA HIS A 191 0.79 -14.65 -9.70
C HIS A 191 2.30 -14.36 -9.60
N ILE A 192 3.15 -15.38 -9.75
CA ILE A 192 4.62 -15.24 -9.76
C ILE A 192 5.04 -14.30 -10.89
N ARG A 193 4.53 -14.51 -12.11
CA ARG A 193 4.88 -13.70 -13.28
C ARG A 193 4.63 -12.21 -13.08
N TYR A 194 3.54 -11.84 -12.41
CA TYR A 194 3.16 -10.43 -12.27
C TYR A 194 3.48 -9.79 -10.92
N THR A 195 3.75 -10.58 -9.87
CA THR A 195 4.03 -10.07 -8.52
C THR A 195 5.40 -10.47 -7.98
N GLY A 196 6.08 -11.42 -8.61
CA GLY A 196 7.41 -11.90 -8.23
C GLY A 196 7.43 -12.98 -7.15
N VAL A 197 6.29 -13.38 -6.59
CA VAL A 197 6.21 -14.39 -5.51
C VAL A 197 5.04 -15.35 -5.72
N SER A 198 5.09 -16.52 -5.07
CA SER A 198 3.97 -17.46 -5.04
C SER A 198 2.79 -16.90 -4.23
N ASN A 199 1.56 -17.23 -4.63
CA ASN A 199 0.36 -16.93 -3.85
C ASN A 199 0.07 -17.99 -2.77
N HIS A 200 0.74 -19.14 -2.74
CA HIS A 200 0.45 -20.19 -1.77
C HIS A 200 0.56 -19.72 -0.31
N PRO A 201 1.68 -19.08 0.14
CA PRO A 201 1.76 -18.57 1.51
C PRO A 201 0.72 -17.48 1.81
N ILE A 202 0.36 -16.70 0.79
CA ILE A 202 -0.66 -15.64 0.90
C ILE A 202 -2.03 -16.26 1.17
N LEU A 203 -2.41 -17.28 0.39
CA LEU A 203 -3.68 -17.98 0.55
C LEU A 203 -3.73 -18.72 1.89
N GLU A 204 -2.61 -19.29 2.37
CA GLU A 204 -2.52 -19.88 3.71
C GLU A 204 -2.74 -18.84 4.82
N ASN A 205 -2.11 -17.67 4.72
CA ASN A 205 -2.32 -16.58 5.67
C ASN A 205 -3.78 -16.09 5.66
N ILE A 206 -4.38 -15.94 4.48
CA ILE A 206 -5.78 -15.53 4.35
C ILE A 206 -6.72 -16.56 4.99
N ARG A 207 -6.45 -17.87 4.85
CA ARG A 207 -7.23 -18.91 5.56
C ARG A 207 -7.16 -18.73 7.07
N ALA A 208 -6.01 -18.38 7.60
CA ALA A 208 -5.82 -18.18 9.04
C ALA A 208 -6.60 -16.98 9.60
N TYR A 209 -7.00 -16.02 8.75
CA TYR A 209 -7.85 -14.90 9.19
C TYR A 209 -9.22 -15.33 9.72
N ALA A 210 -9.68 -16.55 9.42
CA ALA A 210 -10.91 -17.10 10.00
C ALA A 210 -10.89 -17.16 11.53
N GLY A 211 -9.69 -17.22 12.14
CA GLY A 211 -9.50 -17.19 13.60
C GLY A 211 -9.42 -15.79 14.21
N LEU A 212 -9.45 -14.72 13.41
CA LEU A 212 -9.37 -13.35 13.88
C LEU A 212 -10.77 -12.78 14.14
N SER A 213 -10.86 -11.84 15.10
CA SER A 213 -12.08 -11.07 15.37
C SER A 213 -12.33 -9.94 14.37
N ALA A 214 -11.34 -9.60 13.54
CA ALA A 214 -11.41 -8.51 12.58
C ALA A 214 -12.46 -8.76 11.50
N ARG A 215 -13.10 -7.69 11.02
CA ARG A 215 -13.88 -7.73 9.79
C ARG A 215 -12.94 -7.92 8.60
N ILE A 216 -13.09 -9.02 7.88
CA ILE A 216 -12.25 -9.32 6.71
C ILE A 216 -12.93 -8.85 5.42
N VAL A 217 -12.18 -8.12 4.61
CA VAL A 217 -12.56 -7.73 3.24
C VAL A 217 -11.47 -8.20 2.28
N ILE A 218 -11.83 -9.10 1.38
CA ILE A 218 -10.96 -9.61 0.33
C ILE A 218 -11.06 -8.68 -0.87
N ARG A 219 -9.96 -8.02 -1.21
CA ARG A 219 -9.86 -7.13 -2.36
C ARG A 219 -9.23 -7.85 -3.54
N VAL A 220 -9.74 -7.56 -4.74
CA VAL A 220 -9.12 -8.02 -5.99
C VAL A 220 -8.89 -6.80 -6.87
N PRO A 221 -7.64 -6.36 -7.09
CA PRO A 221 -7.35 -5.38 -8.13
C PRO A 221 -7.59 -6.06 -9.49
N VAL A 222 -8.59 -5.60 -10.23
CA VAL A 222 -9.03 -6.18 -11.50
C VAL A 222 -8.34 -5.45 -12.65
N ILE A 223 -7.46 -6.15 -13.36
CA ILE A 223 -6.60 -5.61 -14.42
C ILE A 223 -6.77 -6.45 -15.68
N LYS A 224 -7.21 -5.81 -16.78
CA LYS A 224 -7.30 -6.47 -18.09
C LYS A 224 -5.89 -6.75 -18.61
N GLY A 225 -5.71 -7.94 -19.20
CA GLY A 225 -4.39 -8.46 -19.57
C GLY A 225 -3.64 -9.15 -18.42
N VAL A 226 -4.27 -9.29 -17.25
CA VAL A 226 -3.72 -9.97 -16.08
C VAL A 226 -4.73 -10.95 -15.47
N ASN A 227 -5.78 -10.46 -14.81
CA ASN A 227 -6.61 -11.28 -13.90
C ASN A 227 -8.12 -10.93 -13.95
N ALA A 228 -8.53 -10.14 -14.94
CA ALA A 228 -9.92 -9.70 -15.11
C ALA A 228 -10.85 -10.74 -15.73
N ASP A 229 -10.35 -11.96 -15.99
CA ASP A 229 -11.17 -13.06 -16.50
C ASP A 229 -12.12 -13.62 -15.43
N GLU A 230 -13.24 -14.16 -15.87
CA GLU A 230 -14.28 -14.71 -14.98
C GLU A 230 -13.77 -15.91 -14.18
N GLU A 231 -12.85 -16.71 -14.72
CA GLU A 231 -12.30 -17.88 -14.04
C GLU A 231 -11.54 -17.47 -12.77
N ASN A 232 -10.62 -16.51 -12.87
CA ASN A 232 -9.90 -15.99 -11.71
C ASN A 232 -10.83 -15.41 -10.64
N ILE A 233 -11.85 -14.63 -11.04
CA ILE A 233 -12.82 -14.04 -10.10
C ILE A 233 -13.68 -15.11 -9.44
N ARG A 234 -14.13 -16.11 -10.20
CA ARG A 234 -14.92 -17.24 -9.69
C ARG A 234 -14.13 -18.07 -8.69
N GLU A 235 -12.90 -18.43 -9.01
CA GLU A 235 -12.03 -19.21 -8.12
C GLU A 235 -11.68 -18.42 -6.86
N THR A 236 -11.50 -17.10 -6.97
CA THR A 236 -11.35 -16.24 -5.80
C THR A 236 -12.60 -16.28 -4.93
N ALA A 237 -13.79 -16.10 -5.50
CA ALA A 237 -15.05 -16.13 -4.76
C ALA A 237 -15.28 -17.48 -4.07
N ARG A 238 -14.99 -18.59 -4.76
CA ARG A 238 -15.08 -19.95 -4.17
C ARG A 238 -14.11 -20.15 -3.03
N PHE A 239 -12.87 -19.67 -3.16
CA PHE A 239 -11.89 -19.70 -2.09
C PHE A 239 -12.40 -18.94 -0.85
N VAL A 240 -12.90 -17.72 -1.04
CA VAL A 240 -13.46 -16.90 0.04
C VAL A 240 -14.67 -17.58 0.69
N ARG A 241 -15.61 -18.06 -0.12
CA ARG A 241 -16.81 -18.76 0.37
C ARG A 241 -16.46 -19.96 1.24
N ARG A 242 -15.44 -20.73 0.83
CA ARG A 242 -15.01 -21.95 1.51
C ARG A 242 -14.26 -21.68 2.83
N HIS A 243 -13.39 -20.69 2.85
CA HIS A 243 -12.45 -20.49 3.95
C HIS A 243 -12.78 -19.31 4.87
N LEU A 244 -13.51 -18.33 4.37
CA LEU A 244 -13.87 -17.09 5.07
C LEU A 244 -15.34 -16.73 4.80
N PRO A 245 -16.31 -17.55 5.21
CA PRO A 245 -17.72 -17.36 4.84
C PRO A 245 -18.35 -16.05 5.34
N ALA A 246 -17.75 -15.40 6.34
CA ALA A 246 -18.17 -14.09 6.85
C ALA A 246 -17.45 -12.89 6.18
N ALA A 247 -16.42 -13.14 5.37
CA ALA A 247 -15.72 -12.08 4.67
C ALA A 247 -16.56 -11.51 3.53
N ARG A 248 -16.30 -10.25 3.19
CA ARG A 248 -16.85 -9.61 2.00
C ARG A 248 -15.77 -9.50 0.92
N MET A 249 -16.20 -9.35 -0.33
CA MET A 249 -15.32 -9.07 -1.46
C MET A 249 -15.50 -7.66 -1.99
N GLU A 250 -14.41 -7.10 -2.50
CA GLU A 250 -14.38 -5.82 -3.19
C GLU A 250 -13.51 -5.94 -4.46
N LEU A 251 -14.11 -5.62 -5.60
CA LEU A 251 -13.41 -5.61 -6.89
C LEU A 251 -12.98 -4.17 -7.20
N LEU A 252 -11.67 -3.95 -7.30
CA LEU A 252 -11.07 -2.63 -7.52
C LEU A 252 -10.63 -2.50 -8.99
N PRO A 253 -11.24 -1.64 -9.80
CA PRO A 253 -10.82 -1.46 -11.18
C PRO A 253 -9.41 -0.86 -11.23
N TYR A 254 -8.53 -1.42 -12.06
CA TYR A 254 -7.20 -0.87 -12.28
C TYR A 254 -7.25 0.60 -12.74
N HIS A 255 -6.30 1.42 -12.28
CA HIS A 255 -6.13 2.80 -12.74
C HIS A 255 -4.65 3.12 -13.00
N THR A 256 -4.40 4.09 -13.86
CA THR A 256 -3.04 4.50 -14.26
C THR A 256 -2.46 5.66 -13.43
N LEU A 257 -3.14 6.09 -12.37
CA LEU A 257 -2.74 7.24 -11.53
C LEU A 257 -1.31 7.16 -10.97
N GLY A 258 -0.76 5.95 -10.79
CA GLY A 258 0.61 5.75 -10.31
C GLY A 258 1.71 6.04 -11.34
N LYS A 259 1.40 6.16 -12.64
CA LYS A 259 2.42 6.30 -13.72
C LYS A 259 3.35 7.50 -13.53
N SER A 260 2.85 8.61 -13.00
CA SER A 260 3.66 9.82 -12.72
C SER A 260 4.75 9.55 -11.67
N LYS A 261 4.46 8.72 -10.67
CA LYS A 261 5.43 8.34 -9.63
C LYS A 261 6.58 7.51 -10.20
N TYR A 262 6.29 6.58 -11.12
CA TYR A 262 7.33 5.82 -11.83
C TYR A 262 8.29 6.73 -12.59
N GLN A 263 7.75 7.69 -13.35
CA GLN A 263 8.57 8.67 -14.07
C GLN A 263 9.43 9.50 -13.11
N ALA A 264 8.84 9.97 -12.01
CA ALA A 264 9.53 10.78 -11.01
C ALA A 264 10.65 10.00 -10.29
N LEU A 265 10.47 8.70 -10.11
CA LEU A 265 11.45 7.79 -9.51
C LEU A 265 12.41 7.15 -10.52
N SER A 266 12.24 7.41 -11.82
CA SER A 266 13.06 6.79 -12.89
C SER A 266 12.87 5.28 -13.01
N LEU A 267 11.70 4.78 -12.63
CA LEU A 267 11.36 3.38 -12.68
C LEU A 267 10.58 3.06 -13.95
N THR A 268 10.69 1.82 -14.43
CA THR A 268 9.90 1.34 -15.56
C THR A 268 8.42 1.31 -15.16
N PRO A 269 7.53 2.06 -15.86
CA PRO A 269 6.11 2.10 -15.53
C PRO A 269 5.41 0.78 -15.86
N PRO A 270 4.18 0.58 -15.34
CA PRO A 270 3.33 -0.53 -15.74
C PRO A 270 3.15 -0.58 -17.28
N PRO A 271 3.16 -1.78 -17.89
CA PRO A 271 2.95 -1.95 -19.33
C PRO A 271 1.63 -1.33 -19.82
N ASP A 272 1.65 -0.76 -21.02
CA ASP A 272 0.45 -0.16 -21.63
C ASP A 272 -0.63 -1.19 -22.02
N CYS A 273 -0.28 -2.48 -22.08
CA CYS A 273 -1.25 -3.55 -22.28
C CYS A 273 -2.12 -3.83 -21.05
N PHE A 274 -1.84 -3.21 -19.89
CA PHE A 274 -2.70 -3.30 -18.72
C PHE A 274 -3.80 -2.24 -18.81
N LEU A 275 -5.05 -2.69 -18.91
CA LEU A 275 -6.20 -1.83 -19.14
C LEU A 275 -7.16 -1.85 -17.96
N THR A 276 -7.84 -0.72 -17.76
CA THR A 276 -8.95 -0.58 -16.81
C THR A 276 -10.16 -1.34 -17.37
N PRO A 277 -10.77 -2.26 -16.60
CA PRO A 277 -12.05 -2.83 -16.97
C PRO A 277 -13.14 -1.76 -17.01
N ASP A 278 -14.02 -1.84 -18.00
CA ASP A 278 -15.15 -0.92 -18.10
C ASP A 278 -16.23 -1.21 -17.05
N GLU A 279 -17.20 -0.31 -16.92
CA GLU A 279 -18.24 -0.42 -15.89
C GLU A 279 -19.12 -1.66 -16.05
N GLU A 280 -19.40 -2.09 -17.28
CA GLU A 280 -20.25 -3.25 -17.55
C GLU A 280 -19.50 -4.55 -17.26
N GLU A 281 -18.21 -4.62 -17.61
CA GLU A 281 -17.30 -5.69 -17.20
C GLU A 281 -17.26 -5.81 -15.67
N MET A 282 -17.04 -4.70 -14.96
CA MET A 282 -17.02 -4.70 -13.50
C MET A 282 -18.36 -5.12 -12.91
N LYS A 283 -19.48 -4.66 -13.46
CA LYS A 283 -20.83 -5.06 -13.03
C LYS A 283 -21.05 -6.55 -13.19
N ARG A 284 -20.66 -7.13 -14.33
CA ARG A 284 -20.73 -8.58 -14.58
C ARG A 284 -19.89 -9.36 -13.57
N LEU A 285 -18.64 -8.95 -13.32
CA LEU A 285 -17.77 -9.61 -12.36
C LEU A 285 -18.31 -9.53 -10.93
N ARG A 286 -18.93 -8.41 -10.53
CA ARG A 286 -19.61 -8.30 -9.22
C ARG A 286 -20.79 -9.27 -9.11
N GLN A 287 -21.60 -9.41 -10.17
CA GLN A 287 -22.70 -10.38 -10.19
C GLN A 287 -22.21 -11.82 -10.11
N LEU A 288 -21.07 -12.13 -10.74
CA LEU A 288 -20.41 -13.43 -10.64
C LEU A 288 -20.05 -13.76 -9.19
N VAL A 289 -19.43 -12.82 -8.46
CA VAL A 289 -19.10 -13.00 -7.03
C VAL A 289 -20.34 -13.26 -6.19
N LEU A 290 -21.42 -12.49 -6.41
CA LEU A 290 -22.70 -12.68 -5.73
C LEU A 290 -23.31 -14.06 -6.04
N SER A 291 -23.20 -14.54 -7.28
CA SER A 291 -23.72 -15.85 -7.70
C SER A 291 -23.00 -17.04 -7.04
N GLU A 292 -21.73 -16.86 -6.64
CA GLU A 292 -20.96 -17.84 -5.86
C GLU A 292 -21.25 -17.72 -4.34
N GLY A 293 -22.19 -16.84 -3.94
CA GLY A 293 -22.67 -16.72 -2.57
C GLY A 293 -21.75 -15.92 -1.63
N VAL A 294 -20.90 -15.06 -2.18
CA VAL A 294 -20.04 -14.14 -1.40
C VAL A 294 -20.65 -12.74 -1.42
N LEU A 295 -20.71 -12.11 -0.24
CA LEU A 295 -21.21 -10.75 -0.11
C LEU A 295 -20.19 -9.74 -0.65
N MET A 296 -20.68 -8.72 -1.35
CA MET A 296 -19.88 -7.57 -1.76
C MET A 296 -19.88 -6.49 -0.68
N VAL A 297 -18.85 -5.65 -0.65
CA VAL A 297 -18.81 -4.44 0.19
C VAL A 297 -19.89 -3.45 -0.24
#